data_AF-A0A0B2VMB8-F1
#
_entry.id   AF-A0A0B2VMB8-F1
#
_cell.length_a   1.000
_cell.length_b   1.000
_cell.length_c   1.000
_cell.angle_alpha   90.00
_cell.angle_beta   90.00
_cell.angle_gamma   90.00
#
_symmetry.space_group_name_H-M   'P 1'
#
loop_
_entity.id
_entity.type
_entity.pdbx_description
1 polymer ?
#
loop_
_entity_poly.entity_id
_entity_poly.type
_entity_poly.pdbx_seq_one_letter_code
_entity_poly.pdbx_strand_id
1 'polypeptide(L)'
;MDETMSIATNASDDDQQFVVLDTPEDDVFNNADVVVGEEATAIDECIKTEQRHQMELSKHVNVLTVLLDSISLAVSVDRKATGVEGYSLKVRLSEKMDQVCSEVFSSINTQSSQSSSEGEGGNYEMAQLKFQFDSPADRSTPSLKAQLRGVDVHLNDEIVSHLTPFLLDEDKIETPLNLKVSISQTNLLIKDAKTALPMRIKLNDCVIEQGDQI
;
A
#
# COMPACT_ATOMS: atom_id res chain seq x y z
N MET A 1 -62.93 -11.08 -16.64
CA MET A 1 -61.53 -11.39 -16.29
C MET A 1 -60.69 -10.24 -16.80
N ASP A 2 -59.78 -9.77 -15.95
CA ASP A 2 -59.30 -8.39 -15.82
C ASP A 2 -58.92 -7.62 -17.09
N GLU A 3 -59.44 -6.40 -17.12
CA GLU A 3 -58.94 -5.25 -17.86
C GLU A 3 -57.71 -4.70 -17.12
N THR A 4 -56.55 -4.65 -17.78
CA THR A 4 -55.47 -3.73 -17.38
C THR A 4 -55.21 -2.79 -18.54
N MET A 5 -56.01 -1.74 -18.60
CA MET A 5 -55.80 -0.62 -19.51
C MET A 5 -54.60 0.21 -19.05
N SER A 6 -53.69 0.44 -19.98
CA SER A 6 -52.55 1.36 -19.84
C SER A 6 -53.05 2.79 -19.70
N ILE A 7 -52.57 3.51 -18.69
CA ILE A 7 -52.77 4.96 -18.59
C ILE A 7 -51.41 5.62 -18.81
N ALA A 8 -51.20 6.13 -20.01
CA ALA A 8 -50.17 7.12 -20.30
C ALA A 8 -50.75 8.49 -19.95
N THR A 9 -50.22 9.15 -18.92
CA THR A 9 -50.55 10.53 -18.59
C THR A 9 -49.78 11.48 -19.49
N ASN A 10 -50.39 11.82 -20.63
CA ASN A 10 -50.08 13.06 -21.33
C ASN A 10 -50.69 14.22 -20.51
N ALA A 11 -49.85 15.08 -19.95
CA ALA A 11 -50.27 16.40 -19.50
C ALA A 11 -49.71 17.42 -20.49
N SER A 12 -50.53 17.75 -21.50
CA SER A 12 -50.35 18.95 -22.32
C SER A 12 -50.90 20.17 -21.58
N ASP A 13 -50.27 21.31 -21.82
CA ASP A 13 -50.70 22.67 -21.46
C ASP A 13 -52.21 22.90 -21.61
N ASP A 14 -52.83 23.48 -20.57
CA ASP A 14 -53.58 24.74 -20.69
C ASP A 14 -54.17 25.17 -19.31
N ASP A 15 -53.60 26.26 -18.79
CA ASP A 15 -54.22 27.32 -18.00
C ASP A 15 -55.41 27.00 -17.07
N GLN A 16 -55.13 26.72 -15.79
CA GLN A 16 -56.05 27.03 -14.70
C GLN A 16 -55.32 27.66 -13.51
N GLN A 17 -55.25 28.98 -13.56
CA GLN A 17 -55.25 29.97 -12.47
C GLN A 17 -54.73 29.48 -11.10
N PHE A 18 -53.53 29.95 -10.78
CA PHE A 18 -52.98 30.06 -9.42
C PHE A 18 -53.96 30.81 -8.51
N VAL A 19 -54.78 30.09 -7.76
CA VAL A 19 -55.47 30.65 -6.60
C VAL A 19 -54.55 30.44 -5.41
N VAL A 20 -53.81 31.49 -5.06
CA VAL A 20 -53.07 31.59 -3.81
C VAL A 20 -54.10 31.48 -2.68
N LEU A 21 -54.27 30.28 -2.12
CA LEU A 21 -54.87 30.16 -0.80
C LEU A 21 -53.81 30.61 0.20
N ASP A 22 -54.03 31.79 0.79
CA ASP A 22 -53.32 32.27 1.96
C ASP A 22 -53.28 31.18 3.04
N THR A 23 -52.14 30.50 3.16
CA THR A 23 -51.83 29.67 4.31
C THR A 23 -51.37 30.58 5.44
N PRO A 24 -51.99 30.51 6.64
CA PRO A 24 -51.69 31.42 7.74
C PRO A 24 -50.23 31.36 8.16
N GLU A 25 -49.64 32.54 8.40
CA GLU A 25 -48.31 32.80 8.93
C GLU A 25 -48.16 32.30 10.39
N ASP A 26 -48.20 30.99 10.59
CA ASP A 26 -47.86 30.37 11.87
C ASP A 26 -46.88 29.22 11.61
N ASP A 27 -45.71 29.59 11.09
CA ASP A 27 -44.55 28.71 11.03
C ASP A 27 -43.98 28.53 12.45
N VAL A 28 -44.49 27.52 13.14
CA VAL A 28 -44.13 27.15 14.52
C VAL A 28 -42.63 26.78 14.64
N PHE A 29 -41.90 26.63 13.54
CA PHE A 29 -40.48 26.28 13.53
C PHE A 29 -39.54 27.47 13.30
N ASN A 30 -40.07 28.69 13.08
CA ASN A 30 -39.25 29.85 12.73
C ASN A 30 -38.40 30.43 13.90
N ASN A 31 -38.52 29.87 15.11
CA ASN A 31 -37.78 30.31 16.31
C ASN A 31 -37.09 29.16 17.08
N ALA A 32 -36.94 27.99 16.48
CA ALA A 32 -36.07 26.97 17.05
C ALA A 32 -34.66 27.21 16.53
N ASP A 33 -33.73 27.63 17.40
CA ASP A 33 -32.32 27.32 17.19
C ASP A 33 -32.26 25.81 16.90
N VAL A 34 -32.02 25.44 15.64
CA VAL A 34 -31.90 24.06 15.22
C VAL A 34 -30.61 23.54 15.86
N VAL A 35 -30.73 23.05 17.09
CA VAL A 35 -29.64 22.37 17.79
C VAL A 35 -29.46 21.03 17.09
N VAL A 36 -28.51 20.99 16.16
CA VAL A 36 -28.05 19.75 15.55
C VAL A 36 -27.56 18.84 16.67
N GLY A 37 -28.29 17.75 16.94
CA GLY A 37 -27.90 16.79 17.95
C GLY A 37 -26.53 16.18 17.62
N GLU A 38 -25.70 15.95 18.63
CA GLU A 38 -24.36 15.39 18.46
C GLU A 38 -24.36 14.05 17.69
N GLU A 39 -25.47 13.31 17.75
CA GLU A 39 -25.70 12.09 16.97
C GLU A 39 -25.79 12.36 15.44
N ALA A 40 -26.40 13.47 15.03
CA ALA A 40 -26.45 13.85 13.62
C ALA A 40 -25.06 14.27 13.10
N THR A 41 -24.25 14.93 13.92
CA THR A 41 -22.84 15.23 13.57
C THR A 41 -21.98 13.97 13.50
N ALA A 42 -22.21 13.01 14.40
CA ALA A 42 -21.48 11.74 14.40
C ALA A 42 -21.82 10.88 13.18
N ILE A 43 -23.08 10.87 12.73
CA ILE A 43 -23.52 10.19 11.50
C ILE A 43 -22.87 10.84 10.27
N ASP A 44 -22.87 12.17 10.20
CA ASP A 44 -22.25 12.92 9.08
C ASP A 44 -20.74 12.70 8.99
N GLU A 45 -20.04 12.69 10.11
CA GLU A 45 -18.61 12.37 10.14
C GLU A 45 -18.34 10.93 9.69
N CYS A 46 -19.16 9.97 10.14
CA CYS A 46 -19.07 8.56 9.73
C CYS A 46 -19.30 8.39 8.22
N ILE A 47 -20.27 9.10 7.64
CA ILE A 47 -20.52 9.08 6.19
C ILE A 47 -19.33 9.68 5.43
N LYS A 48 -18.76 10.79 5.91
CA LYS A 48 -17.60 11.44 5.28
C LYS A 48 -16.34 10.57 5.36
N THR A 49 -16.09 9.88 6.48
CA THR A 49 -14.96 8.97 6.62
C THR A 49 -15.11 7.75 5.73
N GLU A 50 -16.32 7.17 5.64
CA GLU A 50 -16.63 6.06 4.74
C GLU A 50 -16.46 6.46 3.27
N GLN A 51 -16.97 7.62 2.86
CA GLN A 51 -16.77 8.13 1.50
C GLN A 51 -15.29 8.36 1.16
N ARG A 52 -14.51 8.91 2.09
CA ARG A 52 -13.06 9.05 1.91
C ARG A 52 -12.38 7.70 1.79
N HIS A 53 -12.77 6.73 2.60
CA HIS A 53 -12.23 5.37 2.55
C HIS A 53 -12.54 4.69 1.21
N GLN A 54 -13.78 4.81 0.70
CA GLN A 54 -14.14 4.28 -0.62
C GLN A 54 -13.40 4.98 -1.76
N MET A 55 -13.20 6.29 -1.66
CA MET A 55 -12.39 7.03 -2.62
C MET A 55 -10.92 6.56 -2.63
N GLU A 56 -10.39 6.17 -1.47
CA GLU A 56 -9.03 5.61 -1.36
C GLU A 56 -8.95 4.19 -1.91
N LEU A 57 -9.92 3.35 -1.60
CA LEU A 57 -10.02 1.97 -2.09
C LEU A 57 -10.25 1.88 -3.61
N SER A 58 -10.79 2.92 -4.23
CA SER A 58 -10.97 3.00 -5.69
C SER A 58 -9.76 3.56 -6.45
N LYS A 59 -8.69 3.99 -5.75
CA LYS A 59 -7.46 4.43 -6.40
C LYS A 59 -6.77 3.26 -7.11
N HIS A 60 -6.17 3.56 -8.25
CA HIS A 60 -5.27 2.65 -8.96
C HIS A 60 -3.85 2.81 -8.43
N VAL A 61 -3.22 1.69 -8.09
CA VAL A 61 -1.88 1.63 -7.52
C VAL A 61 -1.03 0.57 -8.19
N ASN A 62 0.28 0.78 -8.16
CA ASN A 62 1.26 -0.22 -8.54
C ASN A 62 1.74 -0.93 -7.26
N VAL A 63 1.78 -2.26 -7.29
CA VAL A 63 2.09 -3.08 -6.12
C VAL A 63 3.36 -3.87 -6.37
N LEU A 64 4.36 -3.65 -5.52
CA LEU A 64 5.51 -4.53 -5.37
C LEU A 64 5.31 -5.39 -4.13
N THR A 65 5.30 -6.71 -4.30
CA THR A 65 5.19 -7.68 -3.21
C THR A 65 6.55 -8.34 -2.98
N VAL A 66 6.98 -8.33 -1.73
CA VAL A 66 8.14 -9.08 -1.23
C VAL A 66 7.62 -10.21 -0.35
N LEU A 67 7.91 -11.45 -0.73
CA LEU A 67 7.54 -12.62 0.05
C LEU A 67 8.81 -13.31 0.55
N LEU A 68 8.87 -13.52 1.86
CA LEU A 68 9.97 -14.16 2.56
C LEU A 68 9.52 -15.54 3.04
N ASP A 69 10.17 -16.60 2.55
CA ASP A 69 9.88 -17.97 3.00
C ASP A 69 10.91 -18.41 4.05
N SER A 70 10.47 -19.27 4.98
CA SER A 70 11.30 -19.85 6.04
C SER A 70 12.10 -18.81 6.84
N ILE A 71 11.38 -17.88 7.44
CA ILE A 71 11.96 -16.79 8.25
C ILE A 71 12.38 -17.34 9.62
N SER A 72 13.61 -17.02 10.02
CA SER A 72 14.06 -17.14 11.41
C SER A 72 14.35 -15.74 11.95
N LEU A 73 13.85 -15.46 13.14
CA LEU A 73 13.94 -14.15 13.78
C LEU A 73 14.29 -14.33 15.26
N ALA A 74 15.34 -13.65 15.69
CA ALA A 74 15.70 -13.48 17.08
C ALA A 74 15.53 -12.00 17.46
N VAL A 75 14.74 -11.74 18.49
CA VAL A 75 14.57 -10.41 19.05
C VAL A 75 15.11 -10.43 20.47
N SER A 76 16.02 -9.51 20.75
CA SER A 76 16.55 -9.28 22.09
C SER A 76 16.26 -7.86 22.51
N VAL A 77 15.84 -7.71 23.76
CA VAL A 77 15.63 -6.41 24.39
C VAL A 77 16.38 -6.43 25.70
N ASP A 78 17.43 -5.61 25.81
CA ASP A 78 18.18 -5.44 27.05
C ASP A 78 18.37 -3.96 27.33
N ARG A 79 18.04 -3.52 28.55
CA ARG A 79 18.22 -2.13 29.02
C ARG A 79 17.74 -1.05 28.03
N LYS A 80 16.58 -1.28 27.39
CA LYS A 80 15.96 -0.41 26.33
C LYS A 80 16.70 -0.39 24.99
N ALA A 81 17.77 -1.17 24.84
CA ALA A 81 18.33 -1.47 23.54
C ALA A 81 17.54 -2.63 22.92
N THR A 82 17.24 -2.52 21.63
CA THR A 82 16.55 -3.55 20.86
C THR A 82 17.49 -4.06 19.78
N GLY A 83 17.82 -5.35 19.83
CA GLY A 83 18.55 -6.06 18.79
C GLY A 83 17.61 -7.02 18.08
N VAL A 84 17.58 -6.95 16.76
CA VAL A 84 16.82 -7.88 15.91
C VAL A 84 17.79 -8.49 14.93
N GLU A 85 17.89 -9.81 14.91
CA GLU A 85 18.64 -10.54 13.91
C GLU A 85 17.72 -11.56 13.25
N GLY A 86 17.82 -11.70 11.94
CA GLY A 86 17.04 -12.69 11.24
C GLY A 86 17.57 -13.03 9.87
N TYR A 87 17.00 -14.09 9.32
CA TYR A 87 17.28 -14.51 7.96
C TYR A 87 16.05 -15.13 7.31
N SER A 88 16.05 -15.12 5.98
CA SER A 88 15.09 -15.84 5.15
C SER A 88 15.84 -16.65 4.10
N LEU A 89 15.42 -17.90 3.91
CA LEU A 89 16.03 -18.81 2.94
C LEU A 89 15.67 -18.44 1.50
N LYS A 90 14.53 -17.79 1.28
CA LYS A 90 14.05 -17.47 -0.05
C LYS A 90 13.32 -16.14 -0.07
N VAL A 91 13.73 -15.28 -1.00
CA VAL A 91 13.07 -14.01 -1.28
C VAL A 91 12.40 -14.11 -2.64
N ARG A 92 11.10 -13.83 -2.69
CA ARG A 92 10.33 -13.75 -3.94
C ARG A 92 9.83 -12.32 -4.12
N LEU A 93 10.05 -11.79 -5.31
CA LEU A 93 9.56 -10.48 -5.72
C LEU A 93 8.50 -10.68 -6.78
N SER A 94 7.37 -10.01 -6.64
CA SER A 94 6.35 -9.94 -7.70
C SER A 94 5.82 -8.53 -7.83
N GLU A 95 5.59 -8.12 -9.07
CA GLU A 95 5.01 -6.83 -9.41
C GLU A 95 3.61 -7.02 -10.02
N LYS A 96 2.71 -6.09 -9.69
CA LYS A 96 1.41 -5.94 -10.36
C LYS A 96 1.17 -4.46 -10.61
N MET A 97 0.86 -4.10 -11.85
CA MET A 97 0.56 -2.74 -12.23
C MET A 97 -0.93 -2.50 -12.31
N ASP A 98 -1.31 -1.24 -12.13
CA ASP A 98 -2.66 -0.76 -12.38
C ASP A 98 -3.72 -1.59 -11.63
N GLN A 99 -3.48 -1.81 -10.34
CA GLN A 99 -4.37 -2.58 -9.47
C GLN A 99 -5.31 -1.63 -8.72
N VAL A 100 -6.58 -2.01 -8.61
CA VAL A 100 -7.52 -1.28 -7.74
C VAL A 100 -7.19 -1.58 -6.28
N CYS A 101 -7.03 -0.55 -5.47
CA CYS A 101 -6.59 -0.68 -4.08
C CYS A 101 -7.45 -1.67 -3.26
N SER A 102 -8.77 -1.70 -3.47
CA SER A 102 -9.68 -2.69 -2.85
C SER A 102 -9.37 -4.16 -3.22
N GLU A 103 -8.96 -4.41 -4.46
CA GLU A 103 -8.58 -5.74 -4.94
C GLU A 103 -7.24 -6.18 -4.33
N VAL A 104 -6.32 -5.24 -4.13
CA VAL A 104 -5.04 -5.50 -3.45
C VAL A 104 -5.29 -5.94 -2.01
N PHE A 105 -6.10 -5.18 -1.25
CA PHE A 105 -6.41 -5.51 0.14
C PHE A 105 -7.14 -6.86 0.30
N SER A 106 -8.05 -7.19 -0.60
CA SER A 106 -8.74 -8.49 -0.59
C SER A 106 -7.81 -9.66 -0.97
N SER A 107 -6.84 -9.42 -1.86
CA SER A 107 -5.83 -10.41 -2.26
C SER A 107 -4.86 -10.77 -1.14
N ILE A 108 -4.49 -9.81 -0.28
CA ILE A 108 -3.59 -10.05 0.86
C ILE A 108 -4.19 -11.08 1.82
N ASN A 109 -5.49 -10.99 2.08
CA ASN A 109 -6.17 -11.89 3.01
C ASN A 109 -6.37 -13.31 2.45
N THR A 110 -6.45 -13.46 1.12
CA THR A 110 -6.71 -14.75 0.45
C THR A 110 -5.44 -15.56 0.16
N GLN A 111 -4.26 -14.92 0.11
CA GLN A 111 -2.98 -15.60 -0.14
C GLN A 111 -2.44 -16.43 1.03
N SER A 112 -3.09 -16.40 2.19
CA SER A 112 -2.73 -17.16 3.40
C SER A 112 -2.80 -18.70 3.25
N SER A 113 -3.31 -19.21 2.13
CA SER A 113 -3.63 -20.65 1.95
C SER A 113 -2.70 -21.42 1.00
N GLN A 114 -1.67 -20.82 0.42
CA GLN A 114 -0.67 -21.58 -0.36
C GLN A 114 0.44 -22.06 0.58
N SER A 115 0.25 -23.27 1.10
CA SER A 115 1.24 -24.02 1.84
C SER A 115 2.55 -24.14 1.05
N SER A 116 3.62 -23.61 1.62
CA SER A 116 4.99 -23.87 1.17
C SER A 116 5.29 -25.36 1.38
N SER A 117 5.59 -26.04 0.27
CA SER A 117 6.07 -27.42 0.26
C SER A 117 7.42 -27.53 0.94
N GLU A 118 7.55 -28.59 1.75
CA GLU A 118 8.76 -29.29 2.18
C GLU A 118 9.94 -28.43 2.67
N GLY A 119 10.10 -28.40 4.00
CA GLY A 119 11.24 -27.81 4.67
C GLY A 119 12.54 -28.54 4.33
N GLU A 120 13.30 -27.97 3.40
CA GLU A 120 14.74 -28.16 3.39
C GLU A 120 15.33 -27.36 4.56
N GLY A 121 16.08 -28.05 5.42
CA GLY A 121 16.81 -27.45 6.54
C GLY A 121 17.92 -26.53 6.05
N GLY A 122 17.56 -25.32 5.63
CA GLY A 122 18.52 -24.28 5.31
C GLY A 122 19.10 -23.67 6.58
N ASN A 123 20.41 -23.47 6.57
CA ASN A 123 21.11 -22.76 7.64
C ASN A 123 21.27 -21.27 7.29
N TYR A 124 21.69 -20.49 8.27
CA TYR A 124 21.97 -19.06 8.10
C TYR A 124 22.86 -18.76 6.89
N GLU A 125 23.88 -19.58 6.61
CA GLU A 125 24.82 -19.34 5.49
C GLU A 125 24.20 -19.47 4.10
N MET A 126 23.13 -20.24 3.98
CA MET A 126 22.38 -20.41 2.73
C MET A 126 21.27 -19.38 2.55
N ALA A 127 21.08 -18.48 3.52
CA ALA A 127 20.03 -17.48 3.46
C ALA A 127 20.22 -16.53 2.27
N GLN A 128 19.13 -16.30 1.54
CA GLN A 128 19.08 -15.27 0.50
C GLN A 128 18.99 -13.88 1.10
N LEU A 129 18.34 -13.74 2.27
CA LEU A 129 18.29 -12.49 3.01
C LEU A 129 18.79 -12.72 4.43
N LYS A 130 19.77 -11.93 4.86
CA LYS A 130 20.19 -11.79 6.26
C LYS A 130 19.96 -10.34 6.66
N PHE A 131 19.46 -10.10 7.86
CA PHE A 131 19.30 -8.75 8.36
C PHE A 131 19.61 -8.66 9.85
N GLN A 132 20.17 -7.53 10.24
CA GLN A 132 20.46 -7.17 11.61
C GLN A 132 20.04 -5.72 11.81
N PHE A 133 19.22 -5.48 12.82
CA PHE A 133 18.82 -4.16 13.26
C PHE A 133 19.22 -3.98 14.72
N ASP A 134 19.93 -2.89 14.98
CA ASP A 134 20.36 -2.51 16.32
C ASP A 134 19.81 -1.12 16.62
N SER A 135 19.02 -1.01 17.68
CA SER A 135 18.52 0.25 18.24
C SER A 135 19.11 0.44 19.64
N PRO A 136 20.14 1.28 19.78
CA PRO A 136 20.82 1.48 21.06
C PRO A 136 19.99 2.30 22.07
N ALA A 137 20.21 2.05 23.35
CA ALA A 137 19.50 2.75 24.43
C ALA A 137 19.98 4.20 24.67
N ASP A 138 21.16 4.56 24.15
CA ASP A 138 21.89 5.80 24.43
C ASP A 138 21.55 6.95 23.46
N ARG A 139 20.45 6.85 22.72
CA ARG A 139 20.03 7.78 21.64
C ARG A 139 21.02 7.86 20.48
N SER A 140 21.98 6.93 20.39
CA SER A 140 22.79 6.82 19.18
C SER A 140 21.95 6.36 17.99
N THR A 141 22.44 6.64 16.80
CA THR A 141 21.77 6.37 15.54
C THR A 141 21.50 4.87 15.39
N PRO A 142 20.24 4.43 15.22
CA PRO A 142 19.94 3.03 14.95
C PRO A 142 20.64 2.57 13.68
N SER A 143 20.92 1.28 13.58
CA SER A 143 21.58 0.71 12.40
C SER A 143 20.81 -0.47 11.83
N LEU A 144 20.70 -0.50 10.51
CA LEU A 144 20.14 -1.60 9.74
C LEU A 144 21.18 -2.10 8.76
N LYS A 145 21.56 -3.37 8.92
CA LYS A 145 22.41 -4.10 7.98
C LYS A 145 21.55 -5.16 7.31
N ALA A 146 21.52 -5.15 5.98
CA ALA A 146 20.85 -6.17 5.19
C ALA A 146 21.81 -6.74 4.15
N GLN A 147 21.84 -8.05 4.02
CA GLN A 147 22.56 -8.76 2.98
C GLN A 147 21.56 -9.55 2.15
N LEU A 148 21.52 -9.25 0.86
CA LEU A 148 20.67 -9.92 -0.11
C LEU A 148 21.55 -10.65 -1.13
N ARG A 149 21.22 -11.92 -1.40
CA ARG A 149 22.00 -12.79 -2.27
C ARG A 149 21.11 -13.56 -3.21
N GLY A 150 21.52 -13.66 -4.48
CA GLY A 150 20.92 -14.61 -5.41
C GLY A 150 19.49 -14.26 -5.81
N VAL A 151 19.15 -12.97 -5.84
CA VAL A 151 17.81 -12.53 -6.20
C VAL A 151 17.72 -12.34 -7.71
N ASP A 152 16.70 -12.94 -8.29
CA ASP A 152 16.34 -12.72 -9.69
C ASP A 152 15.15 -11.74 -9.74
N VAL A 153 15.40 -10.59 -10.36
CA VAL A 153 14.40 -9.53 -10.51
C VAL A 153 14.01 -9.43 -11.98
N HIS A 154 12.72 -9.54 -12.25
CA HIS A 154 12.16 -9.35 -13.58
C HIS A 154 11.42 -8.02 -13.58
N LEU A 155 11.96 -7.04 -14.30
CA LEU A 155 11.38 -5.71 -14.41
C LEU A 155 10.76 -5.53 -15.80
N ASN A 156 9.64 -4.84 -15.87
CA ASN A 156 9.10 -4.31 -17.11
C ASN A 156 9.64 -2.90 -17.40
N ASP A 157 9.55 -2.47 -18.67
CA ASP A 157 10.04 -1.15 -19.11
C ASP A 157 9.31 0.03 -18.44
N GLU A 158 8.03 -0.17 -18.08
CA GLU A 158 7.23 0.85 -17.41
C GLU A 158 7.79 1.23 -16.04
N ILE A 159 8.23 0.24 -15.25
CA ILE A 159 8.94 0.49 -13.99
C ILE A 159 10.20 1.29 -14.24
N VAL A 160 11.04 0.85 -15.19
CA VAL A 160 12.32 1.50 -15.47
C VAL A 160 12.11 2.97 -15.82
N SER A 161 11.08 3.27 -16.61
CA SER A 161 10.71 4.65 -16.96
C SER A 161 10.35 5.52 -15.74
N HIS A 162 9.78 4.91 -14.70
CA HIS A 162 9.42 5.55 -13.43
C HIS A 162 10.53 5.50 -12.37
N LEU A 163 11.70 4.92 -12.62
CA LEU A 163 12.80 4.92 -11.64
C LEU A 163 13.59 6.25 -11.61
N THR A 164 13.58 7.01 -12.71
CA THR A 164 14.31 8.28 -12.84
C THR A 164 14.03 9.31 -11.73
N PRO A 165 12.78 9.50 -11.26
CA PRO A 165 12.46 10.41 -10.15
C PRO A 165 13.01 9.97 -8.78
N PHE A 166 13.33 8.69 -8.59
CA PHE A 166 13.82 8.17 -7.30
C PHE A 166 15.34 8.29 -7.11
N LEU A 167 16.05 8.90 -8.07
CA LEU A 167 17.51 9.06 -8.04
C LEU A 167 17.97 10.37 -7.37
N LEU A 168 17.04 11.29 -7.10
CA LEU A 168 17.31 12.60 -6.51
C LEU A 168 16.29 12.88 -5.42
N ASP A 169 16.57 12.36 -4.22
CA ASP A 169 15.88 12.78 -3.01
C ASP A 169 16.76 13.83 -2.33
N GLU A 170 16.41 15.11 -2.48
CA GLU A 170 17.12 16.23 -1.82
C GLU A 170 16.63 16.45 -0.37
N ASP A 171 15.59 15.71 0.06
CA ASP A 171 15.02 15.85 1.38
C ASP A 171 15.94 15.24 2.43
N LYS A 172 16.34 16.07 3.41
CA LYS A 172 17.09 15.61 4.56
C LYS A 172 16.19 14.76 5.45
N ILE A 173 16.56 13.50 5.65
CA ILE A 173 15.90 12.62 6.61
C ILE A 173 16.03 13.24 8.02
N GLU A 174 14.91 13.54 8.66
CA GLU A 174 14.86 14.18 9.99
C GLU A 174 15.46 13.29 11.10
N THR A 175 15.42 11.98 10.92
CA THR A 175 15.97 10.99 11.85
C THR A 175 17.14 10.26 11.21
N PRO A 176 18.37 10.36 11.74
CA PRO A 176 19.50 9.64 11.18
C PRO A 176 19.30 8.13 11.35
N LEU A 177 19.68 7.36 10.33
CA LEU A 177 19.71 5.89 10.32
C LEU A 177 20.99 5.46 9.61
N ASN A 178 21.75 4.55 10.23
CA ASN A 178 22.90 3.93 9.59
C ASN A 178 22.40 2.73 8.78
N LEU A 179 22.31 2.88 7.46
CA LEU A 179 21.84 1.84 6.55
C LEU A 179 23.03 1.26 5.78
N LYS A 180 23.15 -0.07 5.78
CA LYS A 180 24.07 -0.79 4.91
C LYS A 180 23.35 -1.96 4.25
N VAL A 181 23.18 -1.88 2.94
CA VAL A 181 22.59 -2.94 2.13
C VAL A 181 23.65 -3.49 1.19
N SER A 182 23.93 -4.79 1.30
CA SER A 182 24.86 -5.50 0.42
C SER A 182 24.06 -6.46 -0.46
N ILE A 183 24.09 -6.23 -1.77
CA ILE A 183 23.39 -7.01 -2.78
C ILE A 183 24.44 -7.76 -3.60
N SER A 184 24.33 -9.08 -3.67
CA SER A 184 25.30 -9.91 -4.38
C SER A 184 24.63 -10.98 -5.23
N GLN A 185 25.28 -11.34 -6.34
CA GLN A 185 24.85 -12.43 -7.23
C GLN A 185 23.40 -12.25 -7.73
N THR A 186 23.00 -11.01 -8.02
CA THR A 186 21.64 -10.66 -8.43
C THR A 186 21.57 -10.55 -9.95
N ASN A 187 20.56 -11.17 -10.57
CA ASN A 187 20.28 -10.96 -11.99
C ASN A 187 19.03 -10.09 -12.13
N LEU A 188 19.16 -9.03 -12.94
CA LEU A 188 18.06 -8.16 -13.34
C LEU A 188 17.76 -8.44 -14.81
N LEU A 189 16.52 -8.80 -15.12
CA LEU A 189 16.03 -8.97 -16.47
C LEU A 189 14.99 -7.90 -16.75
N ILE A 190 15.29 -6.98 -17.66
CA ILE A 190 14.35 -5.96 -18.13
C ILE A 190 13.75 -6.44 -19.45
N LYS A 191 12.42 -6.59 -19.48
CA LYS A 191 11.66 -6.94 -20.68
C LYS A 191 10.92 -5.70 -21.19
N ASP A 192 11.28 -5.27 -22.39
CA ASP A 192 10.54 -4.26 -23.14
C ASP A 192 9.60 -4.95 -24.13
N ALA A 193 8.34 -4.53 -24.15
CA ALA A 193 7.32 -5.08 -25.04
C ALA A 193 7.59 -4.77 -26.53
N LYS A 194 8.41 -3.75 -26.82
CA LYS A 194 8.75 -3.28 -28.16
C LYS A 194 10.01 -3.93 -28.73
N THR A 195 10.84 -4.55 -27.89
CA THR A 195 12.09 -5.20 -28.33
C THR A 195 12.02 -6.72 -28.17
N ALA A 196 12.50 -7.45 -29.17
CA ALA A 196 12.45 -8.92 -29.19
C ALA A 196 13.43 -9.57 -28.18
N LEU A 197 14.43 -8.83 -27.70
CA LEU A 197 15.47 -9.33 -26.82
C LEU A 197 15.49 -8.54 -25.51
N PRO A 198 15.37 -9.21 -24.34
CA PRO A 198 15.39 -8.53 -23.07
C PRO A 198 16.80 -8.08 -22.67
N MET A 199 16.90 -6.96 -21.96
CA MET A 199 18.14 -6.50 -21.35
C MET A 199 18.42 -7.32 -20.08
N ARG A 200 19.67 -7.75 -19.91
CA ARG A 200 20.13 -8.53 -18.76
C ARG A 200 21.26 -7.79 -18.07
N ILE A 201 21.08 -7.50 -16.79
CA ILE A 201 22.11 -6.89 -15.94
C ILE A 201 22.47 -7.91 -14.86
N LYS A 202 23.76 -8.20 -14.71
CA LYS A 202 24.28 -9.04 -13.62
C LYS A 202 24.99 -8.14 -12.62
N LEU A 203 24.49 -8.11 -11.39
CA LEU A 203 25.12 -7.43 -10.27
C LEU A 203 25.87 -8.46 -9.44
N ASN A 204 27.20 -8.43 -9.54
CA ASN A 204 28.04 -9.32 -8.74
C ASN A 204 28.08 -8.85 -7.30
N ASP A 205 28.43 -7.59 -7.08
CA ASP A 205 28.46 -6.92 -5.78
C ASP A 205 27.96 -5.48 -5.94
N CYS A 206 27.02 -5.07 -5.08
CA CYS A 206 26.52 -3.71 -4.95
C CYS A 206 26.34 -3.40 -3.47
N VAL A 207 26.88 -2.27 -3.01
CA VAL A 207 26.79 -1.83 -1.62
C VAL A 207 26.15 -0.44 -1.60
N ILE A 208 25.05 -0.32 -0.86
CA ILE A 208 24.35 0.94 -0.62
C ILE A 208 24.54 1.28 0.85
N GLU A 209 25.17 2.43 1.10
CA GLU A 209 25.52 2.91 2.45
C GLU A 209 24.96 4.32 2.66
N GLN A 210 24.40 4.55 3.84
CA GLN A 210 23.92 5.86 4.30
C GLN A 210 24.19 6.00 5.80
N GLY A 211 24.82 7.10 6.23
CA GLY A 211 25.19 7.38 7.62
C GLY A 211 26.46 8.21 7.75
N ASP A 212 26.69 8.78 8.94
CA ASP A 212 27.78 9.76 9.19
C ASP A 212 29.17 9.14 9.46
N GLN A 213 29.30 7.81 9.46
CA GLN A 213 30.57 7.11 9.70
C GLN A 213 30.76 5.96 8.70
N ILE A 214 31.75 6.11 7.81
CA ILE A 214 32.37 5.03 7.01
C ILE A 214 33.58 4.50 7.79
#